data_AF-A0A972VE58-F1
#
_entry.id   AF-A0A972VE58-F1
#
_cell.length_a   1.000
_cell.length_b   1.000
_cell.length_c   1.000
_cell.angle_alpha   90.00
_cell.angle_beta   90.00
_cell.angle_gamma   90.00
#
_symmetry.space_group_name_H-M   'P 1'
#
loop_
_entity.id
_entity.type
_entity.pdbx_description
1 polymer ?
#
loop_
_entity_poly.entity_id
_entity_poly.type
_entity_poly.pdbx_seq_one_letter_code
_entity_poly.pdbx_strand_id
1 'polypeptide(L)'
;MTNLLGAPNGLTFTELKTACDLTDGNLSRHLAALEKAKAISIKKSFVKNRPQTRVVLSKRGRMDFMAYLQALEAVLLEAAHKATAQDHASMPHISLFSKPIAEA
;
A
#
# COMPACT_ATOMS: atom_id res chain seq x y z
N MET A 1 -4.44 5.22 -3.32
CA MET A 1 -4.23 4.18 -4.37
C MET A 1 -4.96 2.89 -4.02
N THR A 2 -4.80 2.33 -2.82
CA THR A 2 -5.48 1.10 -2.36
C THR A 2 -6.99 1.08 -2.60
N ASN A 3 -7.72 2.13 -2.19
CA ASN A 3 -9.18 2.25 -2.43
C ASN A 3 -9.56 2.15 -3.92
N LEU A 4 -8.73 2.64 -4.83
CA LEU A 4 -9.00 2.59 -6.27
C LEU A 4 -8.64 1.23 -6.89
N LEU A 5 -7.77 0.44 -6.26
CA LEU A 5 -7.37 -0.87 -6.77
C LEU A 5 -8.55 -1.86 -6.74
N GLY A 6 -9.36 -1.82 -5.68
CA GLY A 6 -10.58 -2.62 -5.52
C GLY A 6 -11.81 -2.10 -6.28
N ALA A 7 -11.70 -0.94 -6.95
CA ALA A 7 -12.79 -0.29 -7.66
C ALA A 7 -12.48 -0.19 -9.17
N PRO A 8 -12.75 -1.22 -9.98
CA PRO A 8 -12.37 -1.25 -11.40
C PRO A 8 -12.98 -0.11 -12.22
N ASN A 9 -14.20 0.32 -11.85
CA ASN A 9 -14.92 1.44 -12.46
C ASN A 9 -14.60 2.80 -11.82
N GLY A 10 -13.63 2.82 -10.90
CA GLY A 10 -13.24 3.99 -10.13
C GLY A 10 -14.25 4.41 -9.06
N LEU A 11 -13.87 5.44 -8.34
CA LEU A 11 -14.63 6.04 -7.24
C LEU A 11 -14.89 7.52 -7.56
N THR A 12 -15.99 8.05 -7.05
CA THR A 12 -16.27 9.49 -7.07
C THR A 12 -15.35 10.23 -6.11
N PHE A 13 -15.21 11.54 -6.33
CA PHE A 13 -14.46 12.41 -5.40
C PHE A 13 -14.99 12.30 -3.97
N THR A 14 -16.31 12.27 -3.78
CA THR A 14 -16.92 12.15 -2.44
C THR A 14 -16.63 10.79 -1.80
N GLU A 15 -16.71 9.69 -2.55
CA GLU A 15 -16.37 8.36 -2.05
C GLU A 15 -14.89 8.29 -1.61
N LEU A 16 -13.98 8.85 -2.42
CA LEU A 16 -12.56 8.92 -2.06
C LEU A 16 -12.30 9.79 -0.84
N LYS A 17 -13.03 10.91 -0.73
CA LYS A 17 -12.91 11.82 0.40
C LYS A 17 -13.23 11.10 1.70
N THR A 18 -14.37 10.41 1.73
CA THR A 18 -14.82 9.64 2.88
C THR A 18 -13.90 8.45 3.16
N ALA A 19 -13.52 7.68 2.14
CA ALA A 19 -12.70 6.48 2.31
C ALA A 19 -11.25 6.75 2.76
N CYS A 20 -10.75 7.97 2.56
CA CYS A 20 -9.39 8.37 2.95
C CYS A 20 -9.38 9.37 4.12
N ASP A 21 -10.55 9.75 4.64
CA ASP A 21 -10.73 10.79 5.66
C ASP A 21 -9.94 12.10 5.37
N LEU A 22 -10.15 12.63 4.16
CA LEU A 22 -9.43 13.82 3.68
C LEU A 22 -10.35 15.03 3.57
N THR A 23 -9.74 16.22 3.62
CA THR A 23 -10.42 17.46 3.21
C THR A 23 -10.41 17.60 1.68
N ASP A 24 -11.35 18.39 1.15
CA ASP A 24 -11.48 18.64 -0.30
C ASP A 24 -10.17 19.19 -0.92
N GLY A 25 -9.50 20.11 -0.20
CA GLY A 25 -8.24 20.70 -0.65
C GLY A 25 -7.10 19.68 -0.71
N ASN A 26 -6.99 18.84 0.33
CA ASN A 26 -5.95 17.81 0.36
C ASN A 26 -6.17 16.76 -0.74
N LEU A 27 -7.40 16.27 -0.87
CA LEU A 27 -7.75 15.30 -1.90
C LEU A 27 -7.50 15.88 -3.31
N SER A 28 -7.90 17.13 -3.57
CA SER A 28 -7.67 17.78 -4.87
C SER A 28 -6.19 17.85 -5.24
N ARG A 29 -5.32 18.22 -4.28
CA ARG A 29 -3.86 18.27 -4.50
C ARG A 29 -3.28 16.89 -4.79
N HIS A 30 -3.69 15.87 -4.03
CA HIS A 30 -3.25 14.49 -4.27
C HIS A 30 -3.70 13.97 -5.63
N LEU A 31 -4.96 14.20 -6.01
CA LEU A 31 -5.48 13.77 -7.31
C LEU A 31 -4.76 14.48 -8.47
N ALA A 32 -4.49 15.79 -8.36
CA ALA A 32 -3.74 16.52 -9.37
C ALA A 32 -2.31 15.95 -9.55
N ALA A 33 -1.63 15.61 -8.45
CA ALA A 33 -0.30 15.01 -8.50
C ALA A 33 -0.32 13.61 -9.15
N LEU A 34 -1.28 12.76 -8.76
CA LEU A 34 -1.43 11.41 -9.31
C LEU A 34 -1.83 11.42 -10.79
N GLU A 35 -2.67 12.37 -11.20
CA GLU A 35 -3.05 12.56 -12.61
C GLU A 35 -1.85 13.02 -13.44
N LYS A 36 -1.06 13.99 -12.94
CA LYS A 36 0.18 14.43 -13.57
C LYS A 36 1.18 13.28 -13.75
N ALA A 37 1.26 12.38 -12.77
CA ALA A 37 2.07 11.17 -12.84
C ALA A 37 1.46 10.07 -13.75
N LYS A 38 0.29 10.31 -14.36
CA LYS A 38 -0.47 9.34 -15.19
C LYS A 38 -0.88 8.07 -14.42
N ALA A 39 -0.88 8.14 -13.09
CA ALA A 39 -1.26 7.03 -12.22
C ALA A 39 -2.79 6.84 -12.18
N ILE A 40 -3.54 7.91 -12.37
CA ILE A 40 -5.01 7.90 -12.41
C ILE A 40 -5.53 8.64 -13.66
N SER A 41 -6.81 8.44 -13.95
CA SER A 41 -7.59 9.25 -14.90
C SER A 41 -8.76 9.87 -14.16
N ILE A 42 -9.01 11.16 -14.42
CA ILE A 42 -10.14 11.90 -13.87
C ILE A 42 -11.15 12.16 -14.98
N LYS A 43 -12.42 11.79 -14.75
CA LYS A 43 -13.54 12.04 -15.65
C LYS A 43 -14.57 12.91 -14.95
N LYS A 44 -14.92 14.04 -15.56
CA LYS A 44 -15.98 14.93 -15.08
C LYS A 44 -17.25 14.67 -15.90
N SER A 45 -18.38 14.56 -15.22
CA SER A 45 -19.69 14.33 -15.83
C SER A 45 -20.76 15.09 -15.04
N PHE A 46 -21.95 15.24 -15.60
CA PHE A 46 -23.12 15.73 -14.87
C PHE A 46 -24.08 14.58 -14.58
N VAL A 47 -24.46 14.41 -13.32
CA VAL A 47 -25.44 13.41 -12.88
C VAL A 47 -26.54 14.16 -12.14
N LYS A 48 -27.79 14.08 -12.63
CA LYS A 48 -28.94 14.82 -12.05
C LYS A 48 -28.66 16.32 -11.90
N ASN A 49 -28.12 16.93 -12.95
CA ASN A 49 -27.75 18.36 -13.01
C ASN A 49 -26.69 18.80 -11.98
N ARG A 50 -25.91 17.85 -11.43
CA ARG A 50 -24.79 18.14 -10.52
C ARG A 50 -23.47 17.65 -11.11
N PRO A 51 -22.38 18.44 -11.06
CA PRO A 51 -21.08 17.97 -11.50
C PRO A 51 -20.60 16.84 -10.59
N GLN A 52 -20.10 15.77 -11.18
CA GLN A 52 -19.52 14.62 -10.51
C GLN A 52 -18.17 14.31 -11.14
N THR A 53 -17.16 14.17 -10.28
CA THR A 53 -15.81 13.77 -10.66
C THR A 53 -15.62 12.31 -10.30
N ARG A 54 -15.28 11.48 -11.30
CA ARG A 54 -14.93 10.07 -11.15
C ARG A 54 -13.44 9.88 -11.40
N VAL A 55 -12.80 9.15 -10.50
CA VAL A 55 -11.37 8.88 -10.50
C VAL A 55 -11.16 7.39 -10.71
N VAL A 56 -10.35 7.02 -11.69
CA VAL A 56 -10.07 5.63 -12.05
C VAL A 56 -8.58 5.37 -12.03
N LEU A 57 -8.16 4.24 -11.49
CA LEU A 57 -6.76 3.81 -11.53
C LEU A 57 -6.37 3.43 -12.97
N SER A 58 -5.31 4.04 -13.50
CA SER A 58 -4.82 3.72 -14.84
C SER A 58 -4.10 2.38 -14.88
N LYS A 59 -3.87 1.81 -16.07
CA LYS A 59 -3.05 0.59 -16.22
C LYS A 59 -1.62 0.83 -15.70
N ARG A 60 -1.04 1.98 -16.06
CA ARG A 60 0.29 2.42 -15.60
C ARG A 60 0.33 2.56 -14.07
N GLY A 61 -0.66 3.25 -13.49
CA GLY A 61 -0.75 3.44 -12.05
C GLY A 61 -0.95 2.14 -11.27
N ARG A 62 -1.66 1.14 -11.84
CA ARG A 62 -1.70 -0.21 -11.27
C ARG A 62 -0.31 -0.84 -11.22
N MET A 63 0.41 -0.83 -12.34
CA MET A 63 1.76 -1.43 -12.41
C MET A 63 2.72 -0.72 -11.45
N ASP A 64 2.75 0.62 -11.47
CA ASP A 64 3.63 1.41 -10.62
C ASP A 64 3.29 1.19 -9.13
N PHE A 65 2.01 1.06 -8.78
CA PHE A 65 1.60 0.77 -7.41
C PHE A 65 1.96 -0.65 -6.97
N MET A 66 1.86 -1.65 -7.85
CA MET A 66 2.32 -3.02 -7.53
C MET A 66 3.84 -3.05 -7.31
N ALA A 67 4.61 -2.37 -8.16
CA ALA A 67 6.06 -2.25 -7.98
C ALA A 67 6.42 -1.57 -6.64
N TYR A 68 5.67 -0.53 -6.25
CA TYR A 68 5.81 0.09 -4.93
C TYR A 68 5.54 -0.89 -3.79
N LEU A 69 4.47 -1.69 -3.86
CA LEU A 69 4.14 -2.67 -2.82
C LEU A 69 5.22 -3.75 -2.70
N GLN A 70 5.76 -4.22 -3.83
CA GLN A 70 6.88 -5.19 -3.83
C GLN A 70 8.14 -4.60 -3.19
N ALA A 71 8.48 -3.34 -3.50
CA ALA A 71 9.61 -2.66 -2.88
C ALA A 71 9.39 -2.48 -1.37
N LEU A 72 8.17 -2.12 -0.95
CA LEU A 72 7.83 -1.97 0.47
C LEU A 72 7.92 -3.32 1.21
N GLU A 73 7.42 -4.41 0.61
CA GLU A 73 7.52 -5.76 1.16
C GLU A 73 8.98 -6.16 1.40
N ALA A 74 9.87 -5.92 0.42
CA ALA A 74 11.29 -6.21 0.56
C ALA A 74 11.93 -5.47 1.75
N VAL A 75 11.61 -4.17 1.91
CA VAL A 75 12.09 -3.36 3.03
C VAL A 75 11.58 -3.89 4.38
N LEU A 76 10.31 -4.31 4.45
CA LEU A 76 9.73 -4.86 5.67
C LEU A 76 10.37 -6.19 6.07
N LEU A 77 10.61 -7.08 5.09
CA LEU A 77 11.29 -8.36 5.32
C LEU A 77 12.75 -8.16 5.77
N GLU A 78 13.48 -7.25 5.14
CA GLU A 78 14.85 -6.92 5.54
C GLU A 78 14.90 -6.36 6.98
N ALA A 79 13.99 -5.46 7.32
CA ALA A 79 13.90 -4.91 8.67
C ALA A 79 13.59 -6.00 9.72
N ALA A 80 12.67 -6.91 9.41
CA ALA A 80 12.33 -8.03 10.29
C ALA A 80 13.52 -8.98 10.50
N HIS A 81 14.26 -9.32 9.44
CA HIS A 81 15.46 -10.17 9.54
C HIS A 81 16.57 -9.53 10.38
N LYS A 82 16.78 -8.21 10.26
CA LYS A 82 17.78 -7.49 11.07
C LYS A 82 17.39 -7.46 12.55
N ALA A 83 16.11 -7.25 12.86
CA ALA A 83 15.62 -7.27 14.24
C ALA A 83 15.87 -8.63 14.91
N THR A 84 15.53 -9.74 14.23
CA THR A 84 15.74 -11.10 14.79
C THR A 84 17.22 -11.49 14.90
N ALA A 85 18.07 -11.00 13.98
CA ALA A 85 19.52 -11.22 14.06
C ALA A 85 20.19 -10.44 15.20
N GLN A 86 19.67 -9.25 15.56
CA GLN A 86 20.15 -8.47 16.69
C GLN A 86 19.77 -9.08 18.05
N ASP A 87 18.61 -9.75 18.13
CA ASP A 87 18.17 -10.44 19.35
C ASP A 87 19.04 -11.68 19.66
N HIS A 88 19.54 -12.39 18.65
CA HIS A 88 20.45 -13.53 18.83
C HIS A 88 21.89 -13.15 19.19
N ALA A 89 22.32 -11.90 18.92
CA ALA A 89 23.67 -11.45 19.24
C ALA A 89 23.90 -11.15 20.74
N SER A 90 22.86 -11.25 21.59
CA SER A 90 22.92 -10.97 23.03
C SER A 90 22.55 -12.17 23.94
N MET A 91 22.40 -13.39 23.41
CA MET A 91 22.12 -14.57 24.24
C MET A 91 23.41 -15.28 24.66
N PRO A 92 23.67 -15.49 25.97
CA PRO A 92 24.70 -16.44 26.38
C PRO A 92 24.25 -17.83 25.96
N HIS A 93 25.17 -18.60 25.39
CA HIS A 93 24.94 -19.98 24.94
C HIS A 93 24.60 -20.87 26.15
N ILE A 94 23.31 -21.00 26.48
CA ILE A 94 22.86 -22.10 27.34
C ILE A 94 22.74 -23.33 26.46
N SER A 95 23.77 -24.15 26.52
CA SER A 95 23.79 -25.50 25.96
C SER A 95 22.74 -26.36 26.68
N LEU A 96 21.50 -26.36 26.20
CA LEU A 96 20.50 -27.37 26.50
C LEU A 96 20.44 -28.30 25.30
N PHE A 97 20.60 -29.61 25.54
CA PHE A 97 20.75 -30.70 24.59
C PHE A 97 22.20 -31.00 24.14
N SER A 98 23.02 -31.38 25.12
CA SER A 98 24.05 -32.38 24.90
C SER A 98 23.79 -33.58 25.81
N LYS A 99 23.08 -34.57 25.28
CA LYS A 99 23.45 -36.00 25.40
C LYS A 99 22.58 -36.87 24.48
N PRO A 100 23.18 -37.85 23.79
CA PRO A 100 22.46 -38.80 22.94
C PRO A 100 21.75 -39.84 23.81
N ILE A 101 20.55 -40.26 23.39
CA ILE A 101 19.92 -41.48 23.90
C ILE A 101 20.17 -42.54 22.83
N ALA A 102 21.19 -43.37 23.07
CA ALA A 102 21.38 -44.66 22.41
C ALA A 102 21.72 -45.69 23.51
N GLU A 103 21.09 -46.87 23.39
CA GLU A 103 21.27 -48.12 24.16
C GLU A 103 20.67 -48.11 25.59
N ALA A 104 19.89 -49.09 26.04
CA ALA A 104 19.68 -50.50 25.67
C ALA A 104 18.24 -50.96 25.97
#